data_AF-A0A356TT63-F1
#
_entry.id   AF-A0A356TT63-F1
#
_cell.length_a   1.000
_cell.length_b   1.000
_cell.length_c   1.000
_cell.angle_alpha   90.00
_cell.angle_beta   90.00
_cell.angle_gamma   90.00
#
_symmetry.space_group_name_H-M   'P 1'
#
loop_
_entity.id
_entity.type
_entity.pdbx_description
1 polymer ?
#
loop_
_entity_poly.entity_id
_entity_poly.type
_entity_poly.pdbx_seq_one_letter_code
_entity_poly.pdbx_strand_id
1 'polypeptide(L)'
;MTILGARVGFLRGDYGHDLAENPRFPTWPCTFDPMHAYRPLVEAARAGRQAVRLFLCEGAEGIRVDGDGAVLGVSERLLGAIEVVQEGAALHGLYLYWSLLDAGAVADGDAITGSILEGGAQAARFAEHVAAPIARALDPQRTLGVDAVSDAGAGAAEAIARIGHAMRAEAPLVITAGATTKDLARLWPEAALDGVDVRGALPSRDALAEALSDPRVREEDVPLFAGDAEGAEGADAYAAVFW
;
A
#
# COMPACT_ATOMS: atom_id res chain seq x y z
N MET A 1 -14.33 12.95 -10.49
CA MET A 1 -13.49 13.99 -9.87
C MET A 1 -12.27 13.29 -9.29
N THR A 2 -11.07 13.72 -9.68
CA THR A 2 -9.80 13.12 -9.24
C THR A 2 -9.36 13.65 -7.88
N ILE A 3 -8.93 12.76 -7.00
CA ILE A 3 -8.27 13.09 -5.74
C ILE A 3 -6.78 13.32 -6.00
N LEU A 4 -6.28 14.50 -5.62
CA LEU A 4 -4.85 14.82 -5.72
C LEU A 4 -4.16 14.46 -4.40
N GLY A 5 -3.31 13.44 -4.43
CA GLY A 5 -2.57 12.95 -3.28
C GLY A 5 -1.13 13.45 -3.21
N ALA A 6 -0.50 13.29 -2.06
CA ALA A 6 0.95 13.36 -1.89
C ALA A 6 1.49 12.01 -1.42
N ARG A 7 2.61 11.56 -1.98
CA ARG A 7 3.36 10.45 -1.42
C ARG A 7 4.17 10.94 -0.24
N VAL A 8 3.96 10.32 0.92
CA VAL A 8 4.79 10.53 2.09
C VAL A 8 5.68 9.31 2.19
N GLY A 9 6.91 9.44 1.69
CA GLY A 9 7.89 8.36 1.78
C GLY A 9 8.26 8.05 3.24
N PHE A 10 8.57 9.09 4.02
CA PHE A 10 9.13 8.95 5.38
C PHE A 10 8.55 10.02 6.30
N LEU A 11 8.45 9.69 7.60
CA LEU A 11 8.00 10.63 8.62
C LEU A 11 9.19 11.42 9.20
N ARG A 12 10.35 10.76 9.40
CA ARG A 12 11.57 11.40 9.91
C ARG A 12 12.76 11.33 8.97
N GLY A 13 12.64 10.59 7.86
CA GLY A 13 13.75 10.29 6.95
C GLY A 13 14.56 9.07 7.38
N ASP A 14 14.09 8.35 8.41
CA ASP A 14 14.67 7.13 8.94
C ASP A 14 13.98 5.91 8.27
N TYR A 15 14.50 5.56 7.08
CA TYR A 15 13.90 4.56 6.18
C TYR A 15 13.63 3.20 6.87
N GLY A 16 12.40 2.70 6.81
CA GLY A 16 12.00 1.36 7.25
C GLY A 16 11.95 1.12 8.77
N HIS A 17 11.90 2.18 9.60
CA HIS A 17 11.75 2.07 11.07
C HIS A 17 11.08 3.30 11.71
N ASP A 18 10.31 4.06 10.92
CA ASP A 18 9.64 5.29 11.35
C ASP A 18 8.35 5.02 12.14
N LEU A 19 7.67 3.90 11.86
CA LEU A 19 6.38 3.49 12.43
C LEU A 19 6.54 2.41 13.51
N ALA A 20 7.43 1.44 13.28
CA ALA A 20 7.57 0.25 14.12
C ALA A 20 8.97 -0.36 14.08
N GLU A 21 9.17 -1.38 14.92
CA GLU A 21 10.41 -2.15 14.93
C GLU A 21 10.60 -2.90 13.61
N ASN A 22 11.83 -2.99 13.12
CA ASN A 22 12.15 -3.71 11.90
C ASN A 22 12.94 -5.01 12.22
N PRO A 23 12.38 -6.21 11.93
CA PRO A 23 13.05 -7.48 12.22
C PRO A 23 14.34 -7.69 11.41
N ARG A 24 14.46 -7.03 10.26
CA ARG A 24 15.66 -7.08 9.40
C ARG A 24 16.82 -6.30 10.01
N PHE A 25 16.52 -5.31 10.85
CA PHE A 25 17.49 -4.46 11.51
C PHE A 25 17.16 -4.31 13.00
N PRO A 26 17.32 -5.39 13.81
CA PRO A 26 16.83 -5.42 15.19
C PRO A 26 17.55 -4.45 16.13
N THR A 27 18.68 -3.89 15.71
CA THR A 27 19.44 -2.89 16.45
C THR A 27 19.10 -1.45 16.08
N TRP A 28 18.29 -1.23 15.05
CA TRP A 28 17.85 0.11 14.68
C TRP A 28 16.91 0.66 15.77
N PRO A 29 17.09 1.94 16.18
CA PRO A 29 16.20 2.54 17.15
C PRO A 29 14.81 2.71 16.53
N CYS A 30 13.75 2.32 17.23
CA CYS A 30 12.40 2.69 16.84
C CYS A 30 11.86 3.73 17.83
N THR A 31 11.67 4.97 17.37
CA THR A 31 11.08 6.06 18.16
C THR A 31 9.97 6.75 17.38
N PHE A 32 8.88 6.02 17.15
CA PHE A 32 7.66 6.62 16.61
C PHE A 32 7.24 7.82 17.47
N ASP A 33 6.92 8.93 16.81
CA ASP A 33 6.52 10.18 17.44
C ASP A 33 5.29 10.74 16.70
N PRO A 34 4.13 10.82 17.37
CA PRO A 34 2.90 11.33 16.76
C PRO A 34 3.04 12.70 16.10
N MET A 35 3.83 13.60 16.67
CA MET A 35 4.01 14.95 16.13
C MET A 35 4.78 14.93 14.81
N HIS A 36 5.72 13.99 14.66
CA HIS A 36 6.40 13.76 13.39
C HIS A 36 5.47 13.14 12.35
N ALA A 37 4.57 12.23 12.75
CA ALA A 37 3.56 11.66 11.88
C ALA A 37 2.56 12.71 11.34
N TYR A 38 2.17 13.69 12.18
CA TYR A 38 1.25 14.75 11.77
C TYR A 38 1.85 15.74 10.79
N ARG A 39 3.15 16.03 10.90
CA ARG A 39 3.81 17.05 10.08
C ARG A 39 3.58 16.88 8.57
N PRO A 40 3.87 15.72 7.93
CA PRO A 40 3.65 15.57 6.50
C PRO A 40 2.16 15.63 6.12
N LEU A 41 1.24 15.23 7.00
CA LEU A 41 -0.19 15.36 6.78
C LEU A 41 -0.63 16.83 6.75
N VAL A 42 -0.16 17.63 7.73
CA VAL A 42 -0.40 19.08 7.78
C VAL A 42 0.17 19.77 6.53
N GLU A 43 1.39 19.40 6.13
CA GLU A 43 2.05 19.96 4.94
C GLU A 43 1.28 19.60 3.66
N ALA A 44 0.84 18.36 3.49
CA ALA A 44 0.01 17.93 2.37
C ALA A 44 -1.32 18.71 2.30
N ALA A 45 -2.03 18.83 3.42
CA ALA A 45 -3.28 19.60 3.49
C ALA A 45 -3.07 21.08 3.15
N ARG A 46 -1.99 21.71 3.64
CA ARG A 46 -1.64 23.09 3.30
C ARG A 46 -1.28 23.27 1.83
N ALA A 47 -0.73 22.24 1.19
CA ALA A 47 -0.47 22.22 -0.24
C ALA A 47 -1.73 21.95 -1.08
N GLY A 48 -2.91 21.84 -0.45
CA GLY A 48 -4.18 21.60 -1.14
C GLY A 48 -4.36 20.14 -1.59
N ARG A 49 -3.58 19.21 -1.04
CA ARG A 49 -3.76 17.77 -1.28
C ARG A 49 -4.98 17.28 -0.50
N GLN A 50 -5.61 16.26 -1.06
CA GLN A 50 -6.82 15.64 -0.52
C GLN A 50 -6.55 14.25 0.05
N ALA A 51 -5.38 13.67 -0.27
CA ALA A 51 -4.99 12.37 0.22
C ALA A 51 -3.48 12.27 0.46
N VAL A 52 -3.08 11.27 1.24
CA VAL A 52 -1.69 10.91 1.46
C VAL A 52 -1.50 9.41 1.22
N ARG A 53 -0.43 9.02 0.52
CA ARG A 53 0.05 7.65 0.41
C ARG A 53 1.15 7.39 1.43
N LEU A 54 1.06 6.31 2.20
CA LEU A 54 2.02 5.90 3.22
C LEU A 54 2.29 4.40 3.15
N PHE A 55 3.55 4.01 3.37
CA PHE A 55 3.96 2.61 3.46
C PHE A 55 3.85 2.10 4.90
N LEU A 56 3.42 0.85 5.09
CA LEU A 56 3.18 0.25 6.42
C LEU A 56 4.21 -0.80 6.82
N CYS A 57 4.56 -1.71 5.89
CA CYS A 57 5.51 -2.79 6.15
C CYS A 57 6.67 -2.77 5.15
N GLU A 58 7.11 -1.58 4.72
CA GLU A 58 8.26 -1.41 3.85
C GLU A 58 9.52 -1.97 4.52
N GLY A 59 10.29 -2.78 3.80
CA GLY A 59 11.47 -3.45 4.34
C GLY A 59 11.21 -4.36 5.55
N ALA A 60 9.99 -4.94 5.63
CA ALA A 60 9.48 -5.77 6.73
C ALA A 60 9.20 -5.04 8.05
N GLU A 61 9.14 -3.71 8.04
CA GLU A 61 8.78 -2.91 9.21
C GLU A 61 7.47 -3.37 9.85
N GLY A 62 7.47 -3.48 11.18
CA GLY A 62 6.29 -3.87 11.96
C GLY A 62 5.84 -5.33 11.78
N ILE A 63 6.55 -6.14 10.98
CA ILE A 63 6.33 -7.59 10.90
C ILE A 63 7.13 -8.27 12.00
N ARG A 64 6.46 -9.06 12.85
CA ARG A 64 7.11 -9.94 13.82
C ARG A 64 7.34 -11.30 13.20
N VAL A 65 8.56 -11.80 13.33
CA VAL A 65 8.98 -13.13 12.87
C VAL A 65 9.56 -13.96 14.01
N ASP A 66 9.58 -15.29 13.87
CA ASP A 66 10.31 -16.18 14.77
C ASP A 66 11.80 -16.28 14.41
N GLY A 67 12.54 -17.14 15.11
CA GLY A 67 13.96 -17.35 14.88
C GLY A 67 14.32 -17.94 13.51
N ASP A 68 13.34 -18.52 12.81
CA ASP A 68 13.49 -19.10 11.47
C ASP A 68 12.96 -18.15 10.38
N GLY A 69 12.48 -16.95 10.76
CA GLY A 69 11.94 -15.95 9.85
C GLY A 69 10.47 -16.17 9.47
N ALA A 70 9.75 -17.09 10.10
CA ALA A 70 8.33 -17.29 9.83
C ALA A 70 7.51 -16.15 10.44
N VAL A 71 6.53 -15.63 9.69
CA VAL A 71 5.65 -14.56 10.18
C VAL A 71 4.82 -15.04 11.38
N LEU A 72 4.90 -14.29 12.48
CA LEU A 72 4.15 -14.49 13.73
C LEU A 72 3.02 -13.47 13.91
N GLY A 73 3.14 -12.29 13.31
CA GLY A 73 2.09 -11.29 13.27
C GLY A 73 2.59 -9.85 13.23
N VAL A 74 1.69 -8.90 13.45
CA VAL A 74 1.99 -7.47 13.40
C VAL A 74 2.48 -6.94 14.75
N SER A 75 3.32 -5.89 14.73
CA SER A 75 3.72 -5.12 15.91
C SER A 75 2.55 -4.26 16.41
N GLU A 76 2.29 -4.29 17.71
CA GLU A 76 1.32 -3.39 18.36
C GLU A 76 1.68 -1.90 18.15
N ARG A 77 2.98 -1.61 18.00
CA ARG A 77 3.44 -0.25 17.71
C ARG A 77 3.00 0.21 16.32
N LEU A 78 3.05 -0.66 15.32
CA LEU A 78 2.56 -0.35 13.98
C LEU A 78 1.06 -0.04 14.01
N LEU A 79 0.27 -0.84 14.74
CA LEU A 79 -1.16 -0.60 14.90
C LEU A 79 -1.44 0.76 15.57
N GLY A 80 -0.71 1.09 16.64
CA GLY A 80 -0.82 2.41 17.28
C GLY A 80 -0.38 3.56 16.36
N ALA A 81 0.64 3.35 15.52
CA ALA A 81 1.07 4.36 14.54
C ALA A 81 0.00 4.59 13.46
N ILE A 82 -0.66 3.53 12.98
CA ILE A 82 -1.80 3.60 12.06
C ILE A 82 -2.93 4.43 12.66
N GLU A 83 -3.31 4.19 13.92
CA GLU A 83 -4.34 4.98 14.61
C GLU A 83 -4.00 6.47 14.63
N VAL A 84 -2.77 6.83 14.99
CA VAL A 84 -2.30 8.22 15.01
C VAL A 84 -2.33 8.85 13.62
N VAL A 85 -1.86 8.17 12.58
CA VAL A 85 -1.89 8.71 11.21
C VAL A 85 -3.33 8.98 10.77
N GLN A 86 -4.26 8.07 11.09
CA GLN A 86 -5.67 8.23 10.77
C GLN A 86 -6.32 9.40 11.50
N GLU A 87 -6.01 9.59 12.78
CA GLU A 87 -6.42 10.77 13.55
C GLU A 87 -5.91 12.06 12.89
N GLY A 88 -4.62 12.11 12.55
CA GLY A 88 -4.02 13.26 11.88
C GLY A 88 -4.69 13.57 10.53
N ALA A 89 -4.97 12.53 9.74
CA ALA A 89 -5.67 12.69 8.47
C ALA A 89 -7.10 13.22 8.67
N ALA A 90 -7.82 12.70 9.67
CA ALA A 90 -9.17 13.14 10.00
C ALA A 90 -9.23 14.62 10.41
N LEU A 91 -8.27 15.09 11.22
CA LEU A 91 -8.16 16.50 11.64
C LEU A 91 -7.95 17.45 10.46
N HIS A 92 -7.36 16.97 9.37
CA HIS A 92 -7.06 17.75 8.17
C HIS A 92 -7.96 17.44 6.97
N GLY A 93 -8.98 16.59 7.15
CA GLY A 93 -9.91 16.20 6.08
C GLY A 93 -9.23 15.44 4.93
N LEU A 94 -8.13 14.75 5.21
CA LEU A 94 -7.38 13.96 4.24
C LEU A 94 -7.91 12.53 4.18
N TYR A 95 -7.83 11.94 3.00
CA TYR A 95 -7.94 10.50 2.80
C TYR A 95 -6.56 9.83 2.83
N LEU A 96 -6.54 8.51 2.98
CA LEU A 96 -5.33 7.70 3.10
C LEU A 96 -5.32 6.59 2.05
N TYR A 97 -4.15 6.37 1.46
CA TYR A 97 -3.87 5.25 0.59
C TYR A 97 -2.68 4.49 1.14
N TRP A 98 -2.87 3.24 1.50
CA TRP A 98 -1.87 2.48 2.24
C TRP A 98 -1.13 1.54 1.32
N SER A 99 0.20 1.57 1.35
CA SER A 99 1.04 0.56 0.68
C SER A 99 1.55 -0.42 1.72
N LEU A 100 1.10 -1.67 1.62
CA LEU A 100 1.35 -2.66 2.65
C LEU A 100 2.78 -3.21 2.55
N LEU A 101 3.11 -3.84 1.43
CA LEU A 101 4.47 -4.34 1.13
C LEU A 101 5.09 -3.55 -0.02
N ASP A 102 6.43 -3.51 -0.05
CA ASP A 102 7.20 -3.01 -1.18
C ASP A 102 8.05 -4.14 -1.79
N ALA A 103 7.74 -4.53 -3.03
CA ALA A 103 8.54 -5.54 -3.72
C ALA A 103 9.93 -5.02 -4.11
N GLY A 104 10.11 -3.70 -4.20
CA GLY A 104 11.41 -3.07 -4.43
C GLY A 104 12.45 -3.45 -3.36
N ALA A 105 12.03 -3.52 -2.09
CA ALA A 105 12.87 -3.91 -0.96
C ALA A 105 13.54 -5.30 -1.09
N VAL A 106 13.00 -6.20 -1.93
CA VAL A 106 13.61 -7.51 -2.19
C VAL A 106 14.96 -7.36 -2.90
N ALA A 107 15.07 -6.41 -3.83
CA ALA A 107 16.32 -6.12 -4.52
C ALA A 107 17.41 -5.63 -3.56
N ASP A 108 17.00 -4.99 -2.46
CA ASP A 108 17.90 -4.53 -1.40
C ASP A 108 18.24 -5.64 -0.38
N GLY A 109 17.72 -6.86 -0.56
CA GLY A 109 18.01 -8.02 0.27
C GLY A 109 17.00 -8.27 1.41
N ASP A 110 15.76 -7.79 1.30
CA ASP A 110 14.69 -8.15 2.22
C ASP A 110 14.16 -9.57 1.94
N ALA A 111 14.72 -10.54 2.65
CA ALA A 111 14.31 -11.94 2.56
C ALA A 111 12.92 -12.21 3.15
N ILE A 112 12.45 -11.39 4.11
CA ILE A 112 11.13 -11.58 4.72
C ILE A 112 10.07 -11.23 3.69
N THR A 113 10.14 -10.04 3.11
CA THR A 113 9.23 -9.63 2.03
C THR A 113 9.32 -10.57 0.84
N GLY A 114 10.54 -10.94 0.42
CA GLY A 114 10.74 -11.91 -0.67
C GLY A 114 9.99 -13.23 -0.44
N SER A 115 10.14 -13.82 0.76
CA SER A 115 9.46 -15.07 1.12
C SER A 115 7.93 -14.96 1.17
N ILE A 116 7.39 -13.77 1.48
CA ILE A 116 5.94 -13.52 1.43
C ILE A 116 5.46 -13.46 -0.03
N LEU A 117 6.20 -12.77 -0.90
CA LEU A 117 5.84 -12.60 -2.31
C LEU A 117 5.95 -13.89 -3.12
N GLU A 118 6.81 -14.83 -2.72
CA GLU A 118 6.88 -16.18 -3.28
C GLU A 118 5.61 -17.03 -3.06
N GLY A 119 4.72 -16.61 -2.14
CA GLY A 119 3.42 -17.24 -1.92
C GLY A 119 3.40 -18.32 -0.82
N GLY A 120 2.51 -19.30 -0.96
CA GLY A 120 2.44 -20.46 -0.07
C GLY A 120 2.17 -20.14 1.40
N ALA A 121 2.88 -20.84 2.29
CA ALA A 121 2.64 -20.78 3.74
C ALA A 121 2.99 -19.43 4.36
N GLN A 122 4.05 -18.77 3.86
CA GLN A 122 4.47 -17.49 4.38
C GLN A 122 3.47 -16.38 4.00
N ALA A 123 2.98 -16.37 2.76
CA ALA A 123 1.90 -15.48 2.33
C ALA A 123 0.62 -15.69 3.16
N ALA A 124 0.27 -16.94 3.47
CA ALA A 124 -0.87 -17.24 4.34
C ALA A 124 -0.69 -16.68 5.75
N ARG A 125 0.49 -16.87 6.37
CA ARG A 125 0.81 -16.30 7.69
C ARG A 125 0.75 -14.77 7.68
N PHE A 126 1.30 -14.15 6.65
CA PHE A 126 1.25 -12.68 6.52
C PHE A 126 -0.19 -12.18 6.36
N ALA A 127 -0.98 -12.81 5.49
CA ALA A 127 -2.38 -12.46 5.29
C ALA A 127 -3.18 -12.57 6.60
N GLU A 128 -3.03 -13.68 7.34
CA GLU A 128 -3.78 -13.94 8.57
C GLU A 128 -3.30 -13.10 9.77
N HIS A 129 -1.98 -13.00 9.97
CA HIS A 129 -1.43 -12.45 11.20
C HIS A 129 -0.95 -11.00 11.09
N VAL A 130 -0.87 -10.45 9.88
CA VAL A 130 -0.45 -9.06 9.64
C VAL A 130 -1.52 -8.28 8.88
N ALA A 131 -1.86 -8.70 7.66
CA ALA A 131 -2.76 -7.94 6.79
C ALA A 131 -4.18 -7.83 7.37
N ALA A 132 -4.76 -8.93 7.88
CA ALA A 132 -6.08 -8.90 8.51
C ALA A 132 -6.13 -8.01 9.77
N PRO A 133 -5.21 -8.13 10.75
CA PRO A 133 -5.16 -7.19 11.87
C PRO A 133 -5.00 -5.73 11.47
N ILE A 134 -4.17 -5.43 10.46
CA ILE A 134 -4.05 -4.08 9.92
C ILE A 134 -5.38 -3.63 9.33
N ALA A 135 -6.02 -4.43 8.47
CA ALA A 135 -7.31 -4.12 7.86
C ALA A 135 -8.39 -3.80 8.90
N ARG A 136 -8.41 -4.53 10.03
CA ARG A 136 -9.32 -4.26 11.15
C ARG A 136 -9.06 -2.91 11.83
N ALA A 137 -7.82 -2.45 11.85
CA ALA A 137 -7.42 -1.16 12.43
C ALA A 137 -7.63 0.03 11.47
N LEU A 138 -7.84 -0.22 10.18
CA LEU A 138 -8.11 0.83 9.20
C LEU A 138 -9.54 1.38 9.34
N ASP A 139 -9.69 2.69 9.28
CA ASP A 139 -10.95 3.40 9.12
C ASP A 139 -11.37 3.37 7.63
N PRO A 140 -12.43 2.63 7.27
CA PRO A 140 -12.87 2.53 5.88
C PRO A 140 -13.42 3.86 5.34
N GLN A 141 -13.82 4.81 6.19
CA GLN A 141 -14.32 6.12 5.73
C GLN A 141 -13.18 7.05 5.29
N ARG A 142 -11.95 6.75 5.71
CA ARG A 142 -10.75 7.53 5.37
C ARG A 142 -9.83 6.82 4.38
N THR A 143 -9.92 5.49 4.29
CA THR A 143 -9.08 4.70 3.39
C THR A 143 -9.66 4.70 1.97
N LEU A 144 -8.92 5.25 1.00
CA LEU A 144 -9.27 5.16 -0.43
C LEU A 144 -9.05 3.76 -0.98
N GLY A 145 -8.01 3.09 -0.48
CA GLY A 145 -7.61 1.77 -0.89
C GLY A 145 -6.34 1.33 -0.20
N VAL A 146 -6.00 0.07 -0.42
CA VAL A 146 -4.76 -0.54 0.02
C VAL A 146 -4.06 -1.15 -1.19
N ASP A 147 -2.91 -0.62 -1.50
CA ASP A 147 -1.91 -1.21 -2.37
C ASP A 147 -1.26 -2.39 -1.61
N ALA A 148 -1.72 -3.60 -1.90
CA ALA A 148 -1.26 -4.80 -1.18
C ALA A 148 0.24 -5.04 -1.37
N VAL A 149 0.76 -4.75 -2.57
CA VAL A 149 2.18 -4.85 -2.91
C VAL A 149 2.51 -3.74 -3.92
N SER A 150 3.29 -2.77 -3.48
CA SER A 150 3.91 -1.75 -4.34
C SER A 150 5.04 -2.38 -5.15
N ASP A 151 5.26 -1.85 -6.36
CA ASP A 151 6.22 -2.38 -7.35
C ASP A 151 6.00 -3.86 -7.67
N ALA A 152 4.74 -4.30 -7.66
CA ALA A 152 4.43 -5.71 -7.83
C ALA A 152 4.82 -6.23 -9.22
N GLY A 153 5.67 -7.25 -9.23
CA GLY A 153 5.85 -8.09 -10.40
C GLY A 153 4.73 -9.13 -10.53
N ALA A 154 4.51 -9.63 -11.75
CA ALA A 154 3.49 -10.64 -12.03
C ALA A 154 3.56 -11.90 -11.13
N GLY A 155 4.75 -12.26 -10.62
CA GLY A 155 4.94 -13.43 -9.75
C GLY A 155 4.27 -13.32 -8.37
N ALA A 156 3.88 -12.12 -7.94
CA ALA A 156 3.27 -11.88 -6.63
C ALA A 156 1.74 -12.14 -6.59
N ALA A 157 1.12 -12.57 -7.69
CA ALA A 157 -0.34 -12.68 -7.81
C ALA A 157 -0.99 -13.53 -6.71
N GLU A 158 -0.42 -14.68 -6.37
CA GLU A 158 -0.95 -15.55 -5.30
C GLU A 158 -0.90 -14.84 -3.95
N ALA A 159 0.22 -14.21 -3.61
CA ALA A 159 0.39 -13.50 -2.35
C ALA A 159 -0.60 -12.34 -2.24
N ILE A 160 -0.73 -11.54 -3.30
CA ILE A 160 -1.69 -10.41 -3.37
C ILE A 160 -3.12 -10.92 -3.21
N ALA A 161 -3.50 -11.99 -3.90
CA ALA A 161 -4.84 -12.56 -3.78
C ALA A 161 -5.16 -12.98 -2.34
N ARG A 162 -4.22 -13.63 -1.65
CA ARG A 162 -4.37 -14.05 -0.24
C ARG A 162 -4.49 -12.86 0.69
N ILE A 163 -3.61 -11.87 0.53
CA ILE A 163 -3.61 -10.63 1.32
C ILE A 163 -4.95 -9.91 1.13
N GLY A 164 -5.34 -9.65 -0.11
CA GLY A 164 -6.57 -8.95 -0.43
C GLY A 164 -7.81 -9.69 0.07
N HIS A 165 -7.83 -11.02 0.01
CA HIS A 165 -8.92 -11.82 0.57
C HIS A 165 -9.02 -11.64 2.09
N ALA A 166 -7.90 -11.76 2.81
CA ALA A 166 -7.88 -11.63 4.27
C ALA A 166 -8.27 -10.21 4.72
N MET A 167 -7.79 -9.16 4.03
CA MET A 167 -8.13 -7.79 4.36
C MET A 167 -9.62 -7.48 4.15
N ARG A 168 -10.20 -7.94 3.02
CA ARG A 168 -11.63 -7.75 2.74
C ARG A 168 -12.56 -8.50 3.69
N ALA A 169 -12.07 -9.58 4.30
CA ALA A 169 -12.83 -10.30 5.33
C ALA A 169 -13.02 -9.47 6.60
N GLU A 170 -12.14 -8.49 6.85
CA GLU A 170 -12.16 -7.65 8.05
C GLU A 170 -12.85 -6.29 7.82
N ALA A 171 -12.69 -5.71 6.63
CA ALA A 171 -13.25 -4.39 6.30
C ALA A 171 -13.57 -4.25 4.80
N PRO A 172 -14.54 -3.40 4.41
CA PRO A 172 -14.87 -3.13 3.02
C PRO A 172 -13.81 -2.23 2.36
N LEU A 173 -12.66 -2.81 2.04
CA LEU A 173 -11.49 -2.12 1.48
C LEU A 173 -11.38 -2.37 -0.02
N VAL A 174 -10.94 -1.35 -0.75
CA VAL A 174 -10.49 -1.46 -2.14
C VAL A 174 -9.06 -1.94 -2.14
N ILE A 175 -8.79 -3.10 -2.72
CA ILE A 175 -7.44 -3.67 -2.83
C ILE A 175 -6.91 -3.50 -4.24
N THR A 176 -5.68 -3.00 -4.32
CA THR A 176 -4.93 -2.75 -5.55
C THR A 176 -3.53 -3.38 -5.44
N ALA A 177 -2.74 -3.29 -6.51
CA ALA A 177 -1.32 -3.59 -6.49
C ALA A 177 -0.61 -2.63 -7.46
N GLY A 178 0.25 -1.76 -6.94
CA GLY A 178 0.96 -0.76 -7.73
C GLY A 178 2.00 -1.42 -8.62
N ALA A 179 1.79 -1.42 -9.94
CA ALA A 179 2.64 -2.15 -10.87
C ALA A 179 2.75 -1.47 -12.24
N THR A 180 3.70 -1.93 -13.06
CA THR A 180 3.76 -1.51 -14.47
C THR A 180 2.56 -2.06 -15.23
N THR A 181 2.12 -1.41 -16.31
CA THR A 181 1.01 -1.91 -17.15
C THR A 181 1.22 -3.35 -17.63
N LYS A 182 2.48 -3.74 -17.87
CA LYS A 182 2.84 -5.10 -18.29
C LYS A 182 2.57 -6.12 -17.18
N ASP A 183 2.94 -5.81 -15.94
CA ASP A 183 2.72 -6.70 -14.80
C ASP A 183 1.25 -6.71 -14.39
N LEU A 184 0.57 -5.57 -14.46
CA LEU A 184 -0.88 -5.47 -14.23
C LEU A 184 -1.69 -6.38 -15.16
N ALA A 185 -1.28 -6.55 -16.43
CA ALA A 185 -1.95 -7.47 -17.35
C ALA A 185 -1.98 -8.93 -16.86
N ARG A 186 -1.06 -9.31 -15.97
CA ARG A 186 -1.06 -10.62 -15.28
C ARG A 186 -1.75 -10.55 -13.93
N LEU A 187 -1.46 -9.52 -13.13
CA LEU A 187 -2.02 -9.38 -11.79
C LEU A 187 -3.53 -9.18 -11.80
N TRP A 188 -4.07 -8.41 -12.75
CA TRP A 188 -5.50 -8.07 -12.81
C TRP A 188 -6.44 -9.28 -12.78
N PRO A 189 -6.29 -10.28 -13.67
CA PRO A 189 -7.14 -11.46 -13.64
C PRO A 189 -6.80 -12.46 -12.52
N GLU A 190 -5.57 -12.47 -11.99
CA GLU A 190 -5.08 -13.52 -11.09
C GLU A 190 -5.14 -13.13 -9.60
N ALA A 191 -4.97 -11.85 -9.29
CA ALA A 191 -4.85 -11.34 -7.93
C ALA A 191 -6.17 -10.84 -7.32
N ALA A 192 -7.26 -10.91 -8.09
CA ALA A 192 -8.60 -10.46 -7.69
C ALA A 192 -8.59 -9.01 -7.14
N LEU A 193 -8.03 -8.08 -7.91
CA LEU A 193 -7.96 -6.66 -7.57
C LEU A 193 -9.33 -5.97 -7.73
N ASP A 194 -9.61 -4.95 -6.92
CA ASP A 194 -10.83 -4.13 -7.05
C ASP A 194 -10.60 -2.93 -7.97
N GLY A 195 -9.36 -2.44 -8.03
CA GLY A 195 -8.97 -1.28 -8.82
C GLY A 195 -7.61 -1.48 -9.49
N VAL A 196 -7.39 -0.69 -10.54
CA VAL A 196 -6.12 -0.68 -11.28
C VAL A 196 -5.22 0.37 -10.64
N ASP A 197 -3.99 0.02 -10.25
CA ASP A 197 -2.99 0.96 -9.74
C ASP A 197 -1.75 0.96 -10.62
N VAL A 198 -1.60 2.01 -11.43
CA VAL A 198 -0.50 2.13 -12.38
C VAL A 198 0.69 2.86 -11.76
N ARG A 199 1.89 2.36 -12.08
CA ARG A 199 3.14 3.05 -11.79
C ARG A 199 3.73 3.68 -13.06
N GLY A 200 4.21 4.91 -12.93
CA GLY A 200 4.90 5.67 -13.97
C GLY A 200 3.96 6.56 -14.77
N ALA A 201 4.11 6.56 -16.10
CA ALA A 201 3.26 7.32 -17.01
C ALA A 201 1.79 6.89 -16.89
N LEU A 202 0.86 7.84 -17.06
CA LEU A 202 -0.58 7.64 -16.88
C LEU A 202 -1.27 7.27 -18.20
N PRO A 203 -1.45 5.97 -18.52
CA PRO A 203 -2.22 5.57 -19.71
C PRO A 203 -3.70 5.98 -19.58
N SER A 204 -4.36 6.13 -20.73
CA SER A 204 -5.82 6.27 -20.78
C SER A 204 -6.52 4.97 -20.35
N ARG A 205 -7.78 5.07 -19.92
CA ARG A 205 -8.62 3.91 -19.62
C ARG A 205 -8.76 2.94 -20.81
N ASP A 206 -8.80 3.46 -22.03
CA ASP A 206 -8.85 2.62 -23.24
C ASP A 206 -7.58 1.80 -23.41
N ALA A 207 -6.41 2.44 -23.27
CA ALA A 207 -5.12 1.75 -23.37
C ALA A 207 -4.96 0.70 -22.25
N LEU A 208 -5.44 1.01 -21.04
CA LEU A 208 -5.46 0.05 -19.93
C LEU A 208 -6.40 -1.12 -20.21
N ALA A 209 -7.63 -0.87 -20.64
CA ALA A 209 -8.60 -1.92 -20.95
C ALA A 209 -8.10 -2.85 -22.06
N GLU A 210 -7.38 -2.33 -23.05
CA GLU A 210 -6.71 -3.13 -24.08
C GLU A 210 -5.56 -3.95 -23.50
N ALA A 211 -4.67 -3.34 -22.72
CA ALA A 211 -3.51 -4.02 -22.14
C ALA A 211 -3.92 -5.12 -21.15
N LEU A 212 -4.95 -4.87 -20.34
CA LEU A 212 -5.52 -5.80 -19.36
C LEU A 212 -6.47 -6.81 -20.00
N SER A 213 -6.82 -6.61 -21.28
CA SER A 213 -7.82 -7.42 -22.01
C SER A 213 -9.17 -7.50 -21.27
N ASP A 214 -9.56 -6.43 -20.59
CA ASP A 214 -10.79 -6.34 -19.80
C ASP A 214 -11.53 -5.02 -20.09
N PRO A 215 -12.68 -5.06 -20.80
CA PRO A 215 -13.40 -3.85 -21.14
C PRO A 215 -13.98 -3.12 -19.93
N ARG A 216 -14.16 -3.78 -18.78
CA ARG A 216 -14.70 -3.17 -17.56
C ARG A 216 -13.82 -2.04 -17.03
N VAL A 217 -12.53 -2.07 -17.32
CA VAL A 217 -11.58 -1.00 -16.93
C VAL A 217 -11.95 0.36 -17.54
N ARG A 218 -12.78 0.38 -18.60
CA ARG A 218 -13.34 1.62 -19.16
C ARG A 218 -14.42 2.23 -18.30
N GLU A 219 -15.07 1.44 -17.44
CA GLU A 219 -16.17 1.88 -16.60
C GLU A 219 -15.66 2.73 -15.44
N GLU A 220 -16.36 3.84 -15.14
CA GLU A 220 -15.94 4.79 -14.11
C GLU A 220 -16.02 4.21 -12.68
N ASP A 221 -16.78 3.13 -12.49
CA ASP A 221 -16.93 2.44 -11.21
C ASP A 221 -15.72 1.56 -10.86
N VAL A 222 -14.91 1.15 -11.84
CA VAL A 222 -13.59 0.55 -11.61
C VAL A 222 -12.63 1.66 -11.19
N PRO A 223 -12.17 1.66 -9.91
CA PRO A 223 -11.25 2.68 -9.42
C PRO A 223 -9.91 2.58 -10.16
N LEU A 224 -9.42 3.73 -10.59
CA LEU A 224 -8.13 3.86 -11.26
C LEU A 224 -7.21 4.74 -10.41
N PHE A 225 -6.13 4.16 -9.91
CA PHE A 225 -5.14 4.79 -9.06
C PHE A 225 -3.84 4.95 -9.84
N ALA A 226 -3.08 5.97 -9.46
CA ALA A 226 -1.67 6.08 -9.77
C ALA A 226 -0.91 6.35 -8.48
N GLY A 227 -0.54 5.29 -7.79
CA GLY A 227 0.17 5.33 -6.50
C GLY A 227 1.59 5.89 -6.61
N ASP A 228 2.16 5.92 -7.81
CA ASP A 228 3.47 6.49 -8.11
C ASP A 228 3.48 7.03 -9.56
N ALA A 229 3.03 8.28 -9.73
CA ALA A 229 2.82 8.87 -11.05
C ALA A 229 4.01 9.71 -11.54
N GLU A 230 4.37 9.52 -12.81
CA GLU A 230 5.31 10.39 -13.52
C GLU A 230 4.53 11.37 -14.41
N GLY A 231 4.41 12.63 -13.97
CA GLY A 231 3.70 13.68 -14.68
C GLY A 231 2.22 13.81 -14.31
N ALA A 232 1.55 14.79 -14.91
CA ALA A 232 0.17 15.16 -14.58
C ALA A 232 -0.80 15.05 -15.76
N GLU A 233 -0.32 14.73 -16.96
CA GLU A 233 -1.16 14.58 -18.14
C GLU A 233 -2.02 13.31 -18.02
N GLY A 234 -3.34 13.45 -18.24
CA GLY A 234 -4.30 12.34 -18.10
C GLY A 234 -4.74 12.02 -16.67
N ALA A 235 -4.29 12.80 -15.67
CA ALA A 235 -4.65 12.57 -14.26
C ALA A 235 -6.16 12.70 -13.97
N ASP A 236 -6.90 13.46 -14.78
CA ASP A 236 -8.34 13.69 -14.65
C ASP A 236 -9.20 12.43 -14.84
N ALA A 237 -8.65 11.39 -15.49
CA ALA A 237 -9.30 10.10 -15.67
C ALA A 237 -9.19 9.15 -14.45
N TYR A 238 -8.37 9.53 -13.45
CA TYR A 238 -8.02 8.72 -12.29
C TYR A 238 -8.88 9.07 -11.08
N ALA A 239 -9.17 8.07 -10.25
CA ALA A 239 -9.81 8.25 -8.95
C ALA A 239 -8.87 8.97 -7.97
N ALA A 240 -7.59 8.57 -7.93
CA ALA A 240 -6.56 9.26 -7.18
C ALA A 240 -5.18 9.16 -7.84
N VAL A 241 -4.39 10.23 -7.74
CA VAL A 241 -3.03 10.31 -8.27
C VAL A 241 -2.10 10.83 -7.18
N PHE A 242 -0.97 10.15 -7.00
CA PHE A 242 0.04 10.48 -5.99
C PHE A 242 1.37 10.81 -6.67
N TRP A 243 1.95 11.94 -6.26
CA TRP A 243 3.28 12.42 -6.67
C TRP A 243 4.20 12.53 -5.45
#